data_AF-A0A379GII2-F1
#
_entry.id   AF-A0A379GII2-F1
#
_cell.length_a   1.000
_cell.length_b   1.000
_cell.length_c   1.000
_cell.angle_alpha   90.00
_cell.angle_beta   90.00
_cell.angle_gamma   90.00
#
_symmetry.space_group_name_H-M   'P 1'
#
loop_
_entity.id
_entity.type
_entity.pdbx_description
1 polymer ?
#
loop_
_entity_poly.entity_id
_entity_poly.type
_entity_poly.pdbx_seq_one_letter_code
_entity_poly.pdbx_strand_id
1 'polypeptide(L)'
;MWHTVQNIFNLGIKELRSLSRDKAMLALIVFAFTVSIYSSATVTPGSLHHAPIAVADQDKSQLSARIVNSFYMPYFLPPCRYYTRAD
;
A
#
# COMPACT_ATOMS: atom_id res chain seq x y z
N MET A 1 -38.89 0.28 -26.33
CA MET A 1 -37.81 0.74 -25.42
C MET A 1 -38.11 0.46 -23.95
N TRP A 2 -39.30 0.80 -23.43
CA TRP A 2 -39.69 0.54 -22.04
C TRP A 2 -39.73 -0.96 -21.63
N HIS A 3 -40.17 -1.85 -22.52
CA HIS A 3 -40.20 -3.29 -22.26
C HIS A 3 -38.80 -3.89 -22.03
N THR A 4 -37.78 -3.37 -22.71
CA THR A 4 -36.39 -3.84 -22.57
C THR A 4 -35.87 -3.52 -21.18
N VAL A 5 -36.11 -2.30 -20.68
CA VAL A 5 -35.70 -1.88 -19.33
C VAL A 5 -36.40 -2.71 -18.26
N GLN A 6 -37.70 -2.96 -18.40
CA GLN A 6 -38.45 -3.82 -17.47
C GLN A 6 -37.94 -5.27 -17.47
N ASN A 7 -37.61 -5.83 -18.64
CA ASN A 7 -37.02 -7.17 -18.72
C ASN A 7 -35.65 -7.22 -18.05
N ILE A 8 -34.78 -6.25 -18.29
CA ILE A 8 -33.45 -6.17 -17.66
C ILE A 8 -33.60 -6.08 -16.14
N PHE A 9 -34.51 -5.25 -15.64
CA PHE A 9 -34.76 -5.11 -14.21
C PHE A 9 -35.27 -6.42 -13.58
N ASN A 10 -36.27 -7.06 -14.20
CA ASN A 10 -36.81 -8.33 -13.74
C ASN A 10 -35.77 -9.45 -13.76
N LEU A 11 -34.91 -9.47 -14.78
CA LEU A 11 -33.82 -10.44 -14.89
C LEU A 11 -32.75 -10.17 -13.82
N GLY A 12 -32.33 -8.91 -13.65
CA GLY A 12 -31.38 -8.52 -12.61
C GLY A 12 -31.84 -8.91 -11.21
N ILE A 13 -33.12 -8.70 -10.87
CA ILE A 13 -33.68 -9.14 -9.58
C ILE A 13 -33.63 -10.66 -9.44
N LYS A 14 -33.90 -11.42 -10.51
CA LYS A 14 -33.83 -12.89 -10.47
C LYS A 14 -32.40 -13.35 -10.19
N GLU A 15 -31.41 -12.77 -10.86
CA GLU A 15 -30.00 -13.12 -10.67
C GLU A 15 -29.52 -12.74 -9.26
N LEU A 16 -29.89 -11.57 -8.74
CA LEU A 16 -29.57 -11.18 -7.36
C LEU A 16 -30.22 -12.11 -6.33
N ARG A 17 -31.47 -12.53 -6.57
CA ARG A 17 -32.15 -13.51 -5.71
C ARG A 17 -31.49 -14.88 -5.80
N SER A 18 -31.01 -15.29 -6.98
CA SER A 18 -30.24 -16.52 -7.16
C SER A 18 -28.92 -16.45 -6.39
N LEU A 19 -28.16 -15.36 -6.55
CA LEU A 19 -26.91 -15.10 -5.85
C LEU A 19 -27.08 -15.14 -4.33
N SER A 20 -28.18 -14.58 -3.80
CA SER A 20 -28.46 -14.59 -2.35
C SER A 20 -28.58 -15.99 -1.73
N ARG A 21 -28.84 -17.02 -2.55
CA ARG A 21 -28.92 -18.41 -2.12
C ARG A 21 -27.59 -19.14 -2.20
N ASP A 22 -26.64 -18.63 -2.99
CA ASP A 22 -25.27 -19.15 -3.04
C ASP A 22 -24.45 -18.61 -1.87
N LYS A 23 -24.36 -19.42 -0.81
CA LYS A 23 -23.64 -19.05 0.42
C LYS A 23 -22.14 -18.87 0.20
N ALA A 24 -21.53 -19.64 -0.71
CA ALA A 24 -20.10 -19.56 -0.97
C ALA A 24 -19.74 -18.25 -1.68
N MET A 25 -20.53 -17.88 -2.70
CA MET A 25 -20.37 -16.60 -3.38
C MET A 25 -20.64 -15.40 -2.46
N LEU A 26 -21.67 -15.46 -1.63
CA LEU A 26 -21.91 -14.41 -0.63
C LEU A 26 -20.74 -14.26 0.35
N ALA A 27 -20.20 -15.37 0.86
CA ALA A 27 -19.03 -15.33 1.74
C ALA A 27 -17.83 -14.70 1.04
N LEU A 28 -17.60 -15.03 -0.23
CA LEU A 28 -16.52 -14.44 -1.04
C LEU A 28 -16.73 -12.94 -1.27
N ILE A 29 -17.95 -12.49 -1.55
CA ILE A 29 -18.29 -11.06 -1.68
C ILE A 29 -17.97 -10.33 -0.37
N VAL A 30 -18.47 -10.82 0.77
CA VAL A 30 -18.21 -10.20 2.08
C VAL A 30 -16.71 -10.17 2.38
N PHE A 31 -16.00 -11.25 2.11
CA PHE A 31 -14.55 -11.31 2.26
C PHE A 31 -13.84 -10.28 1.36
N ALA A 32 -14.16 -10.25 0.07
CA ALA A 32 -13.51 -9.38 -0.91
C ALA A 32 -13.74 -7.89 -0.60
N PHE A 33 -14.96 -7.51 -0.20
CA PHE A 33 -15.30 -6.11 0.06
C PHE A 33 -15.09 -5.66 1.51
N THR A 34 -14.78 -6.58 2.44
CA THR A 34 -14.51 -6.23 3.84
C THR A 34 -13.09 -6.61 4.22
N VAL A 35 -12.81 -7.91 4.29
CA VAL A 35 -11.54 -8.44 4.81
C VAL A 35 -10.38 -8.09 3.89
N SER A 36 -10.55 -8.25 2.57
CA SER A 36 -9.48 -7.93 1.62
C SER A 36 -9.17 -6.44 1.60
N ILE A 37 -10.20 -5.58 1.59
CA ILE A 37 -10.01 -4.12 1.61
C ILE A 37 -9.39 -3.68 2.94
N TYR A 38 -9.91 -4.18 4.07
CA TYR A 38 -9.37 -3.89 5.39
C TYR A 38 -7.91 -4.32 5.50
N SER A 39 -7.59 -5.54 5.04
CA SER A 39 -6.20 -6.02 5.00
C SER A 39 -5.34 -5.09 4.18
N SER A 40 -5.69 -4.81 2.91
CA SER A 40 -4.94 -3.92 2.02
C SER A 40 -4.80 -2.49 2.53
N ALA A 41 -5.78 -1.97 3.28
CA ALA A 41 -5.73 -0.64 3.86
C ALA A 41 -4.95 -0.58 5.18
N THR A 42 -4.93 -1.69 5.94
CA THR A 42 -4.30 -1.77 7.27
C THR A 42 -2.85 -2.26 7.20
N VAL A 43 -2.44 -2.97 6.14
CA VAL A 43 -1.01 -3.00 5.82
C VAL A 43 -0.60 -1.58 5.47
N THR A 44 0.00 -0.94 6.48
CA THR A 44 0.67 0.36 6.43
C THR A 44 1.24 0.58 5.02
N PRO A 45 0.85 1.64 4.30
CA PRO A 45 1.49 1.96 3.04
C PRO A 45 2.99 1.99 3.33
N GLY A 46 3.76 1.18 2.61
CA GLY A 46 5.21 1.07 2.74
C GLY A 46 5.92 2.35 2.32
N SER A 47 5.56 3.49 2.92
CA SER A 47 6.44 4.63 2.99
C SER A 47 7.53 4.22 3.96
N LEU A 48 8.75 4.04 3.45
CA LEU A 48 9.97 3.93 4.25
C LEU A 48 9.86 4.86 5.46
N HIS A 49 9.51 4.31 6.61
CA HIS A 49 9.50 5.03 7.88
C HIS A 49 10.74 4.57 8.59
N HIS A 50 11.69 5.48 8.74
CA HIS A 50 12.97 5.23 9.41
C HIS A 50 13.85 4.18 8.71
N ALA A 51 14.01 4.25 7.39
CA ALA A 51 15.01 3.42 6.72
C ALA A 51 16.42 3.79 7.26
N PRO A 52 17.14 2.87 7.92
CA PRO A 52 18.47 3.16 8.43
C PRO A 52 19.44 3.31 7.25
N ILE A 53 19.97 4.52 7.07
CA ILE A 53 21.04 4.81 6.09
C ILE A 53 22.36 4.99 6.84
N ALA A 54 23.38 4.28 6.41
CA ALA A 54 24.77 4.55 6.78
C ALA A 54 25.48 5.18 5.58
N VAL A 55 26.19 6.29 5.79
CA VAL A 55 26.95 6.95 4.71
C VAL A 55 28.45 6.80 4.99
N ALA A 56 29.15 6.13 4.08
CA ALA A 56 30.61 6.06 4.05
C ALA A 56 31.17 7.19 3.18
N ASP A 57 31.64 8.25 3.83
CA ASP A 57 32.20 9.43 3.16
C ASP A 57 33.74 9.40 3.24
N GLN A 58 34.39 9.02 2.13
CA GLN A 58 35.85 8.87 2.05
C GLN A 58 36.56 10.17 1.65
N ASP A 59 35.87 11.09 0.96
CA ASP A 59 36.43 12.30 0.37
C ASP A 59 36.10 13.57 1.18
N LYS A 60 35.17 13.50 2.14
CA LYS A 60 34.73 14.60 3.03
C LYS A 60 34.43 15.90 2.27
N SER A 61 33.94 15.79 1.04
CA SER A 61 33.75 16.95 0.16
C SER A 61 32.51 17.76 0.54
N GLN A 62 32.49 19.05 0.20
CA GLN A 62 31.33 19.91 0.44
C GLN A 62 30.07 19.44 -0.32
N LEU A 63 30.24 18.74 -1.44
CA LEU A 63 29.14 18.17 -2.22
C LEU A 63 28.53 16.97 -1.49
N SER A 64 29.36 16.04 -0.98
CA SER A 64 28.92 14.90 -0.17
C SER A 64 28.11 15.34 1.04
N ALA A 65 28.54 16.39 1.75
CA ALA A 65 27.79 16.95 2.89
C ALA A 65 26.39 17.45 2.50
N ARG A 66 26.21 18.05 1.32
CA ARG A 66 24.90 18.54 0.84
C ARG A 66 23.94 17.39 0.50
N ILE A 67 24.46 16.29 -0.06
CA ILE A 67 23.66 15.09 -0.37
C ILE A 67 23.26 14.37 0.91
N VAL A 68 24.15 14.26 1.89
CA VAL A 68 23.85 13.63 3.20
C VAL A 68 22.77 14.41 3.95
N ASN A 69 22.80 15.74 3.89
CA ASN A 69 21.84 16.61 4.55
C ASN A 69 20.45 16.64 3.86
N SER A 70 20.29 16.03 2.68
CA SER A 70 18.97 15.91 2.03
C SER A 70 18.16 14.70 2.53
N PHE A 71 18.75 13.84 3.36
CA PHE A 71 18.04 12.77 4.06
C PHE A 71 17.45 13.30 5.37
N TYR A 72 16.14 13.59 5.39
CA TYR A 72 15.42 14.11 6.55
C TYR A 72 14.19 13.26 6.91
N MET A 73 13.72 13.40 8.15
CA MET A 73 12.50 12.76 8.64
C MET A 73 11.25 13.26 7.89
N PRO A 74 10.20 12.42 7.71
CA PRO A 74 10.00 11.08 8.29
C PRO A 74 10.60 9.92 7.47
N TYR A 75 11.20 10.21 6.31
CA TYR A 75 11.64 9.20 5.35
C TYR A 75 12.96 8.51 5.74
N PHE A 76 13.89 9.26 6.34
CA PHE A 76 15.22 8.74 6.70
C PHE A 76 15.61 9.17 8.11
N LEU A 77 16.24 8.25 8.84
CA LEU A 77 16.90 8.56 10.11
C LEU A 77 18.19 9.37 9.84
N PRO A 78 18.63 10.23 10.79
CA PRO A 78 19.90 10.93 10.66
C PRO A 78 21.04 9.92 10.47
N PRO A 79 21.90 10.09 9.44
CA PRO A 79 22.88 9.09 9.07
C PRO A 79 24.00 8.95 10.10
N CYS A 80 24.27 7.71 10.54
CA CYS A 80 25.45 7.40 11.34
C CYS A 80 26.69 7.33 10.44
N ARG A 81 27.67 8.19 10.70
CA ARG A 81 28.94 8.25 9.95
C ARG A 81 29.95 7.29 10.58
N TYR A 82 30.24 6.18 9.91
CA TYR A 82 31.33 5.28 10.34
C TYR A 82 32.63 5.70 9.66
N TYR A 83 33.64 6.06 10.44
CA TYR A 83 35.00 6.19 9.96
C TYR A 83 35.64 4.80 10.06
N THR A 84 36.05 4.21 8.93
CA THR A 84 36.91 3.02 8.94
C THR A 84 38.15 3.37 9.76
N ARG A 85 38.26 2.76 10.94
CA ARG A 85 39.51 2.74 11.69
C ARG A 85 40.46 1.90 10.85
N ALA A 86 41.39 2.55 10.17
CA ALA A 86 42.51 1.89 9.52
C ALA A 86 43.44 1.38 10.63
N ASP A 87 43.34 0.08 10.93
CA ASP A 87 44.44 -0.74 11.39
C ASP A 87 45.40 -1.07 10.25
#